data_AF-A0AA42BST9-F1
#
_entry.id   AF-A0AA42BST9-F1
#
_cell.length_a   1.000
_cell.length_b   1.000
_cell.length_c   1.000
_cell.angle_alpha   90.00
_cell.angle_beta   90.00
_cell.angle_gamma   90.00
#
_symmetry.space_group_name_H-M   'P 1'
#
loop_
_entity.id
_entity.type
_entity.pdbx_description
1 polymer ?
#
loop_
_entity_poly.entity_id
_entity_poly.type
_entity_poly.pdbx_seq_one_letter_code
_entity_poly.pdbx_strand_id
1 'polypeptide(L)' 'MYAALWRILPGPIWVRILIVVVLLAAVLFALATWVFPWIDDLTTPAQDVTVEQ' A
#
# COMPACT_ATOMS: atom_id res chain seq x y z
N MET A 1 -21.20 23.25 13.51
CA MET A 1 -21.41 21.82 13.19
C MET A 1 -20.35 21.24 12.23
N TYR A 2 -19.07 21.65 12.36
CA TYR A 2 -17.88 20.96 11.78
C TYR A 2 -16.84 20.58 12.86
N ALA A 3 -17.13 20.94 14.12
CA ALA A 3 -16.22 20.77 15.25
C ALA A 3 -16.10 19.32 15.74
N ALA A 4 -17.12 18.48 15.48
CA ALA A 4 -17.08 17.07 15.87
C ALA A 4 -16.05 16.28 15.05
N LEU A 5 -15.90 16.59 13.75
CA LEU A 5 -14.93 15.96 12.87
C LEU A 5 -13.49 16.36 13.20
N TRP A 6 -13.29 17.61 13.67
CA TRP A 6 -11.98 18.11 14.11
C TRP A 6 -11.54 17.62 15.50
N ARG A 7 -12.47 17.09 16.30
CA ARG A 7 -12.21 16.54 17.65
C ARG A 7 -11.85 15.05 17.64
N ILE A 8 -12.13 14.34 16.56
CA ILE A 8 -11.91 12.88 16.49
C ILE A 8 -10.50 12.50 16.01
N LEU A 9 -9.79 13.41 15.34
CA LEU A 9 -8.39 13.21 15.01
C LEU A 9 -7.52 13.85 16.11
N PRO A 10 -6.94 13.05 17.04
CA PRO A 10 -6.03 13.58 18.04
C PRO A 10 -4.73 14.04 17.38
N GLY A 11 -4.38 15.29 17.62
CA GLY A 11 -3.07 15.84 17.30
C GLY A 11 -3.05 16.94 16.22
N PRO A 12 -1.97 17.75 16.20
CA PRO A 12 -1.75 18.81 15.22
C PRO A 12 -1.78 18.29 13.79
N ILE A 13 -1.98 19.19 12.81
CA ILE A 13 -2.04 18.87 11.36
C ILE A 13 -0.92 17.91 10.92
N TRP A 14 0.28 18.04 11.49
CA TRP A 14 1.43 17.15 11.27
C TRP A 14 1.18 15.68 11.62
N VAL A 15 0.48 15.39 12.72
CA VAL A 15 0.14 14.01 13.13
C VAL A 15 -0.81 13.37 12.12
N ARG A 16 -1.77 14.16 11.59
CA ARG A 16 -2.70 13.67 10.57
C ARG A 16 -1.99 13.34 9.27
N ILE A 17 -1.07 14.21 8.84
CA ILE A 17 -0.23 13.98 7.66
C ILE A 17 0.61 12.72 7.85
N LEU A 18 1.24 12.55 9.01
CA LEU A 18 2.04 11.37 9.30
C LEU A 18 1.21 10.08 9.26
N ILE A 19 0.01 10.07 9.83
CA ILE A 19 -0.90 8.92 9.75
C ILE A 19 -1.26 8.57 8.31
N VAL A 20 -1.60 9.58 7.49
CA VAL A 20 -1.94 9.37 6.08
C VAL A 20 -0.74 8.83 5.30
N VAL A 21 0.46 9.38 5.52
CA VAL A 21 1.70 8.90 4.88
C VAL A 21 2.01 7.46 5.28
N VAL A 22 1.87 7.11 6.56
CA VAL A 22 2.08 5.74 7.05
C VAL A 22 1.06 4.78 6.45
N LEU A 23 -0.22 5.17 6.37
CA LEU A 23 -1.24 4.36 5.72
C LEU A 23 -0.94 4.15 4.24
N LEU A 24 -0.51 5.20 3.53
CA LEU A 24 -0.15 5.11 2.12
C LEU A 24 1.06 4.17 1.93
N ALA A 25 2.09 4.31 2.77
CA ALA A 25 3.26 3.45 2.74
C ALA A 25 2.90 1.99 3.05
N ALA A 26 2.00 1.75 4.02
CA ALA A 26 1.52 0.41 4.35
C ALA A 26 0.76 -0.23 3.18
N VAL A 27 -0.07 0.54 2.48
CA VAL A 27 -0.77 0.07 1.27
C VAL A 27 0.22 -0.25 0.16
N LEU A 28 1.17 0.65 -0.15
CA LEU A 28 2.20 0.41 -1.16
C LEU A 28 3.05 -0.82 -0.82
N PHE A 29 3.43 -0.98 0.45
CA PHE A 29 4.16 -2.14 0.93
C PHE A 29 3.36 -3.42 0.74
N ALA A 30 2.09 -3.44 1.17
CA ALA A 30 1.23 -4.61 1.00
C ALA A 30 1.00 -4.96 -0.48
N LEU A 31 0.84 -3.94 -1.34
CA LEU A 31 0.74 -4.15 -2.77
C LEU A 31 2.03 -4.76 -3.34
N ALA A 32 3.20 -4.24 -2.95
CA ALA A 32 4.48 -4.72 -3.46
C ALA A 32 4.82 -6.14 -2.97
N THR A 33 4.53 -6.47 -1.70
CA THR A 33 4.94 -7.74 -1.09
C THR A 33 3.93 -8.87 -1.26
N TRP A 34 2.64 -8.56 -1.37
CA TRP A 34 1.59 -9.59 -1.50
C TRP A 34 0.86 -9.53 -2.83
N VAL A 35 0.42 -8.34 -3.27
CA VAL A 35 -0.41 -8.25 -4.47
C VAL A 35 0.42 -8.45 -5.74
N PHE A 36 1.63 -7.90 -5.80
CA PHE A 36 2.50 -8.05 -6.96
C PHE A 36 2.89 -9.52 -7.22
N PRO A 37 3.36 -10.30 -6.22
CA PRO A 37 3.65 -11.71 -6.43
C PRO A 37 2.41 -12.55 -6.75
N TRP A 38 1.26 -12.21 -6.14
CA TRP A 38 0.00 -12.91 -6.43
C TRP A 38 -0.48 -12.65 -7.86
N ILE A 39 -0.36 -11.41 -8.34
CA ILE A 39 -0.68 -11.07 -9.74
C ILE A 39 0.32 -11.75 -10.68
N ASP A 40 1.62 -11.72 -10.37
CA ASP A 40 2.64 -12.37 -11.18
C ASP A 40 2.35 -13.88 -11.35
N ASP A 41 2.03 -14.59 -10.28
CA ASP A 41 1.65 -16.01 -10.34
C ASP A 41 0.40 -16.27 -11.20
N LEU A 42 -0.55 -15.32 -11.23
CA LEU A 42 -1.76 -15.41 -12.05
C LEU A 42 -1.55 -15.04 -13.52
N THR A 43 -0.71 -14.03 -13.80
CA THR A 43 -0.50 -13.51 -15.16
C THR A 43 0.64 -14.20 -15.89
N THR A 44 1.52 -14.85 -15.15
CA THR A 44 2.74 -15.49 -15.64
C THR A 44 2.64 -17.01 -15.45
N PRO A 45 1.80 -17.72 -16.24
CA PRO A 45 1.80 -19.17 -16.23
C PRO A 45 3.12 -19.64 -16.84
N ALA A 46 4.08 -20.01 -15.99
CA ALA A 46 5.42 -20.48 -16.34
C ALA A 46 6.05 -19.72 -17.52
N GLN A 47 6.74 -18.59 -17.28
CA GLN A 47 7.72 -18.17 -18.30
C GLN A 47 8.70 -19.33 -18.47
N ASP A 48 8.57 -20.06 -19.58
CA ASP A 48 9.64 -20.85 -20.12
C ASP A 48 10.78 -19.88 -20.45
N VAL A 49 11.59 -19.57 -19.44
CA VAL A 49 12.92 -19.00 -19.59
C VAL A 49 13.78 -20.07 -20.26
N THR A 50 13.52 -20.37 -21.53
CA THR A 50 14.43 -21.15 -22.36
C THR A 50 15.68 -20.30 -22.55
N VAL A 51 16.58 -20.37 -21.57
CA VAL A 51 17.99 -20.12 -21.79
C VAL A 51 18.46 -21.28 -22.65
N GLU A 52 18.30 -21.15 -23.97
CA GLU A 52 18.96 -22.01 -24.95
C GLU A 52 20.47 -21.75 -24.78
N GLN A 53 21.15 -22.63 -24.03
CA GLN A 53 22.60 -22.62 -23.91
C GLN A 53 23.26 -23.23 -25.13
#